data_AF-A0A3A8KMK6-F1
#
_entry.id   AF-A0A3A8KMK6-F1
#
_cell.length_a   1.000
_cell.length_b   1.000
_cell.length_c   1.000
_cell.angle_alpha   90.00
_cell.angle_beta   90.00
_cell.angle_gamma   90.00
#
_symmetry.space_group_name_H-M   'P 1'
#
loop_
_entity.id
_entity.type
_entity.pdbx_description
1 polymer ?
#
loop_
_entity_poly.entity_id
_entity_poly.type
_entity_poly.pdbx_seq_one_letter_code
_entity_poly.pdbx_strand_id
1 'polypeptide(L)'
;MDSIDTRLERLDARFRRLQGLTFAALALAGVGLGAAALRDAPTHPGELVVSRLVLRDAQGRTRATLGTDRGGGAALVLHDNQGRPRALLGLGEDESPRLRFSTAEGESLAELMVFSDEAPRLTLSNSGGVELFSVGLQVDGSSRLELADANGRPRAILGADENGSPGLLLVDRRGQTRAALRVGHSDEASLVLEGSDGEVFRAPLVQ
;
A
#
# COMPACT_ATOMS: atom_id res chain seq x y z
N MET A 1 60.03 -54.21 26.88
CA MET A 1 59.42 -53.63 25.66
C MET A 1 57.99 -54.13 25.63
N ASP A 2 56.99 -53.28 25.89
CA ASP A 2 55.58 -53.66 25.72
C ASP A 2 55.37 -54.12 24.27
N SER A 3 54.80 -55.33 24.08
CA SER A 3 54.52 -55.86 22.74
C SER A 3 53.59 -54.91 22.00
N ILE A 4 53.82 -54.75 20.69
CA ILE A 4 52.97 -53.97 19.79
C ILE A 4 51.49 -54.40 19.92
N ASP A 5 51.23 -55.69 20.17
CA ASP A 5 49.88 -56.24 20.35
C ASP A 5 49.16 -55.61 21.55
N THR A 6 49.84 -55.51 22.71
CA THR A 6 49.26 -54.88 23.90
C THR A 6 49.01 -53.38 23.75
N ARG A 7 49.76 -52.71 22.85
CA ARG A 7 49.49 -51.30 22.50
C ARG A 7 48.30 -51.19 21.55
N LEU A 8 48.15 -52.11 20.61
CA LEU A 8 47.03 -52.17 19.68
C LEU A 8 45.69 -52.46 20.40
N GLU A 9 45.66 -53.41 21.33
CA GLU A 9 44.46 -53.72 22.11
C GLU A 9 44.00 -52.52 22.97
N ARG A 10 44.94 -51.80 23.60
CA ARG A 10 44.63 -50.58 24.35
C ARG A 10 44.16 -49.45 23.42
N LEU A 11 44.67 -49.38 22.19
CA LEU A 11 44.26 -48.37 21.21
C LEU A 11 42.84 -48.64 20.70
N ASP A 12 42.53 -49.90 20.39
CA ASP A 12 41.21 -50.34 19.92
C ASP A 12 40.12 -50.15 20.99
N ALA A 13 40.44 -50.43 22.25
CA ALA A 13 39.53 -50.20 23.37
C ALA A 13 39.26 -48.70 23.57
N ARG A 14 40.30 -47.85 23.43
CA ARG A 14 40.15 -46.39 23.49
C ARG A 14 39.37 -45.85 22.29
N PHE A 15 39.62 -46.35 21.09
CA PHE A 15 38.95 -45.93 19.88
C PHE A 15 37.46 -46.28 19.91
N ARG A 16 37.09 -47.50 20.31
CA ARG A 16 35.69 -47.89 20.50
C ARG A 16 34.98 -47.06 21.57
N ARG A 17 35.67 -46.71 22.66
CA ARG A 17 35.13 -45.84 23.71
C ARG A 17 34.94 -44.40 23.23
N LEU A 18 35.88 -43.86 22.46
CA LEU A 18 35.76 -42.53 21.84
C LEU A 18 34.63 -42.49 20.81
N GLN A 19 34.51 -43.49 19.95
CA GLN A 19 33.40 -43.60 19.00
C GLN A 19 32.05 -43.64 19.72
N GLY A 20 31.92 -44.44 20.79
CA GLY A 20 30.69 -44.49 21.59
C GLY A 20 30.31 -43.14 22.22
N LEU A 21 31.29 -42.39 22.72
CA LEU A 21 31.06 -41.06 23.28
C LEU A 21 30.66 -40.03 22.22
N THR A 22 31.27 -40.05 21.04
CA THR A 22 30.91 -39.16 19.93
C THR A 22 29.50 -39.44 19.43
N PHE A 23 29.11 -40.72 19.29
CA PHE A 23 27.75 -41.10 18.93
C PHE A 23 26.72 -40.65 19.97
N ALA A 24 27.02 -40.82 21.27
CA ALA A 24 26.14 -40.36 22.34
C ALA A 24 25.98 -38.83 22.34
N ALA A 25 27.06 -38.09 22.12
CA ALA A 25 27.02 -36.62 22.04
C ALA A 25 26.19 -36.13 20.83
N LEU A 26 26.34 -36.77 19.66
CA LEU A 26 25.55 -36.45 18.47
C LEU A 26 24.07 -36.79 18.65
N ALA A 27 23.75 -37.92 19.29
CA ALA A 27 22.38 -38.29 19.60
C ALA A 27 21.73 -37.29 20.57
N LEU A 28 22.44 -36.88 21.62
CA LEU A 28 21.96 -35.86 22.58
C LEU A 28 21.77 -34.49 21.91
N ALA A 29 22.69 -34.09 21.03
CA ALA A 29 22.55 -32.85 20.26
C ALA A 29 21.35 -32.90 19.29
N GLY A 30 21.16 -34.04 18.60
CA GLY A 30 20.01 -34.26 17.72
C GLY A 30 18.68 -34.23 18.46
N VAL A 31 18.59 -34.86 19.63
CA VAL A 31 17.41 -34.82 20.50
C VAL A 31 17.16 -33.42 21.04
N GLY A 32 18.21 -32.71 21.47
CA GLY A 32 18.11 -31.33 21.97
C GLY A 32 17.63 -30.34 20.91
N LEU A 33 18.16 -30.44 19.68
CA LEU A 33 17.73 -29.62 18.54
C LEU A 33 16.31 -29.99 18.08
N GLY A 34 15.97 -31.28 18.06
CA GLY A 34 14.61 -31.74 17.77
C GLY A 34 13.60 -31.24 18.81
N ALA A 35 13.94 -31.27 20.09
CA ALA A 35 13.10 -30.76 21.18
C ALA A 35 12.95 -29.23 21.14
N ALA A 36 13.97 -28.49 20.69
CA ALA A 36 13.87 -27.04 20.50
C ALA A 36 13.01 -26.67 19.28
N ALA A 37 13.07 -27.46 18.20
CA ALA A 37 12.23 -27.28 17.01
C ALA A 37 10.75 -27.65 17.23
N LEU A 38 10.45 -28.47 18.24
CA LEU A 38 9.09 -28.84 18.65
C LEU A 38 8.49 -27.90 19.72
N ARG A 39 9.19 -26.82 20.10
CA ARG A 39 8.57 -25.79 20.95
C ARG A 39 7.59 -25.00 20.09
N ASP A 40 6.31 -25.31 20.22
CA ASP A 40 5.23 -24.47 19.72
C ASP A 40 5.46 -23.02 20.18
N ALA A 41 5.38 -22.08 19.24
CA ALA A 41 5.36 -20.66 19.56
C ALA A 41 4.20 -20.41 20.54
N PRO A 42 4.35 -19.51 21.53
CA PRO A 42 3.29 -19.22 22.47
C PRO A 42 2.05 -18.78 21.70
N THR A 43 1.06 -19.68 21.61
CA THR A 43 -0.25 -19.38 21.04
C THR A 43 -1.02 -18.67 22.14
N HIS A 44 -1.19 -17.35 21.98
CA HIS A 44 -2.15 -16.64 22.83
C HIS A 44 -3.54 -17.19 22.49
N PRO A 45 -4.31 -17.69 23.47
CA PRO A 45 -5.66 -18.16 23.20
C PRO A 45 -6.46 -17.03 22.55
N GLY A 46 -6.83 -17.19 21.27
CA GLY A 46 -7.56 -16.18 20.48
C GLY A 46 -6.80 -15.59 19.29
N GLU A 47 -5.51 -15.87 19.11
CA GLU A 47 -4.73 -15.41 17.94
C GLU A 47 -4.68 -16.47 16.84
N LEU A 48 -4.92 -16.05 15.59
CA LEU A 48 -4.72 -16.87 14.40
C LEU A 48 -3.42 -16.47 13.70
N VAL A 49 -2.35 -17.24 13.89
CA VAL A 49 -1.04 -17.01 13.27
C VAL A 49 -0.91 -17.87 12.02
N VAL A 50 -1.00 -17.26 10.85
CA VAL A 50 -0.89 -17.93 9.54
C VAL A 50 -0.16 -17.03 8.54
N SER A 51 0.53 -17.63 7.57
CA SER A 51 1.17 -16.88 6.48
C SER A 51 0.18 -16.39 5.43
N ARG A 52 -0.99 -17.05 5.32
CA ARG A 52 -1.99 -16.74 4.29
C ARG A 52 -3.37 -17.27 4.68
N LEU A 53 -4.41 -16.46 4.43
CA LEU A 53 -5.81 -16.89 4.43
C LEU A 53 -6.37 -16.81 3.02
N VAL A 54 -7.08 -17.86 2.59
CA VAL A 54 -7.72 -17.93 1.27
C VAL A 54 -9.18 -18.30 1.45
N LEU A 55 -10.08 -17.38 1.09
CA LEU A 55 -11.50 -17.66 1.02
C LEU A 55 -11.83 -18.29 -0.33
N ARG A 56 -12.43 -19.47 -0.34
CA ARG A 56 -12.94 -20.13 -1.54
C ARG A 56 -14.46 -20.22 -1.50
N ASP A 57 -15.11 -20.14 -2.66
CA ASP A 57 -16.54 -20.42 -2.78
C ASP A 57 -16.81 -21.93 -2.89
N ALA A 58 -18.09 -22.32 -2.97
CA ALA A 58 -18.52 -23.72 -3.08
C ALA A 58 -18.02 -24.42 -4.35
N GLN A 59 -17.60 -23.67 -5.37
CA GLN A 59 -17.01 -24.20 -6.61
C GLN A 59 -15.48 -24.27 -6.52
N GLY A 60 -14.89 -23.95 -5.36
CA GLY A 60 -13.45 -23.97 -5.11
C GLY A 60 -12.70 -22.73 -5.63
N ARG A 61 -13.41 -21.71 -6.15
CA ARG A 61 -12.77 -20.49 -6.69
C ARG A 61 -12.37 -19.56 -5.57
N THR A 62 -11.17 -18.98 -5.66
CA THR A 62 -10.70 -17.99 -4.70
C THR A 62 -11.51 -16.71 -4.80
N ARG A 63 -12.07 -16.25 -3.68
CA ARG A 63 -12.85 -15.00 -3.55
C ARG A 63 -12.11 -13.90 -2.82
N ALA A 64 -11.27 -14.26 -1.87
CA ALA A 64 -10.42 -13.33 -1.16
C ALA A 64 -9.10 -14.00 -0.76
N THR A 65 -8.04 -13.21 -0.69
CA THR A 65 -6.75 -13.60 -0.11
C THR A 65 -6.33 -12.54 0.90
N LEU A 66 -5.95 -12.95 2.12
CA LEU A 66 -5.19 -12.11 3.06
C LEU A 66 -3.79 -12.70 3.21
N GLY A 67 -2.76 -11.90 3.03
CA GLY A 67 -1.37 -12.31 3.18
C GLY A 67 -0.42 -11.22 2.71
N THR A 68 0.84 -11.57 2.49
CA THR A 68 1.81 -10.68 1.84
C THR A 68 1.74 -10.83 0.32
N ASP A 69 1.83 -9.71 -0.38
CA ASP A 69 1.98 -9.68 -1.83
C ASP A 69 3.44 -9.94 -2.25
N ARG A 70 3.74 -9.81 -3.55
CA ARG A 70 5.10 -10.04 -4.07
C ARG A 70 6.11 -8.97 -3.63
N GLY A 71 5.63 -7.78 -3.28
CA GLY A 71 6.45 -6.68 -2.76
C GLY A 71 6.68 -6.78 -1.24
N GLY A 72 6.11 -7.80 -0.59
CA GLY A 72 6.16 -7.96 0.87
C GLY A 72 5.10 -7.14 1.60
N GLY A 73 4.29 -6.35 0.89
CA GLY A 73 3.21 -5.57 1.46
C GLY A 73 2.07 -6.48 1.93
N ALA A 74 1.57 -6.25 3.15
CA ALA A 74 0.38 -6.93 3.64
C ALA A 74 -0.85 -6.46 2.84
N ALA A 75 -1.65 -7.38 2.33
CA ALA A 75 -2.82 -7.07 1.52
C ALA A 75 -3.98 -8.05 1.71
N LEU A 76 -5.19 -7.49 1.77
CA LEU A 76 -6.45 -8.16 1.50
C LEU A 76 -6.85 -7.90 0.04
N VAL A 77 -6.95 -8.95 -0.76
CA VAL A 77 -7.34 -8.88 -2.17
C VAL A 77 -8.66 -9.60 -2.39
N LEU A 78 -9.63 -8.92 -3.01
CA LEU A 78 -10.90 -9.52 -3.44
C LEU A 78 -10.85 -9.86 -4.93
N HIS A 79 -11.36 -11.04 -5.28
CA HIS A 79 -11.34 -11.58 -6.64
C HIS A 79 -12.75 -11.70 -7.23
N ASP A 80 -12.87 -11.53 -8.55
CA ASP A 80 -14.11 -11.81 -9.29
C ASP A 80 -14.31 -13.31 -9.60
N ASN A 81 -15.37 -13.64 -10.35
CA ASN A 81 -15.72 -15.01 -10.73
C ASN A 81 -14.66 -15.70 -11.61
N GLN A 82 -13.79 -14.94 -12.26
CA GLN A 82 -12.70 -15.42 -13.10
C GLN A 82 -11.35 -15.44 -12.34
N GLY A 83 -11.35 -15.08 -11.05
CA GLY A 83 -10.15 -15.02 -10.21
C GLY A 83 -9.36 -13.73 -10.36
N ARG A 84 -9.88 -12.72 -11.06
CA ARG A 84 -9.18 -11.45 -11.32
C ARG A 84 -9.33 -10.52 -10.10
N PRO A 85 -8.27 -9.82 -9.67
CA PRO A 85 -8.32 -8.91 -8.53
C PRO A 85 -9.22 -7.71 -8.86
N ARG A 86 -10.17 -7.39 -7.98
CA ARG A 86 -11.12 -6.28 -8.15
C ARG A 86 -11.02 -5.22 -7.08
N ALA A 87 -10.57 -5.59 -5.89
CA ALA A 87 -10.30 -4.66 -4.82
C ALA A 87 -9.09 -5.11 -4.02
N LEU A 88 -8.35 -4.15 -3.49
CA LEU A 88 -7.19 -4.36 -2.63
C LEU A 88 -7.26 -3.37 -1.46
N LEU A 89 -7.09 -3.86 -0.25
CA LEU A 89 -6.74 -3.06 0.94
C LEU A 89 -5.38 -3.55 1.42
N GLY A 90 -4.38 -2.69 1.48
CA GLY A 90 -3.05 -3.11 1.89
C GLY A 90 -2.03 -2.01 1.88
N LEU A 91 -0.78 -2.42 1.96
CA LEU A 91 0.38 -1.57 1.74
C LEU A 91 0.87 -1.79 0.30
N GLY A 92 1.49 -0.80 -0.31
CA GLY A 92 2.32 -1.10 -1.49
C GLY A 92 3.79 -1.01 -1.20
N GLU A 93 4.60 -0.89 -2.26
CA GLU A 93 6.04 -1.12 -2.19
C GLU A 93 6.79 -0.14 -1.29
N ASP A 94 6.24 1.06 -1.11
CA ASP A 94 6.74 2.14 -0.23
C ASP A 94 6.09 2.11 1.16
N GLU A 95 5.42 1.02 1.53
CA GLU A 95 4.64 0.86 2.76
C GLU A 95 3.45 1.82 2.88
N SER A 96 3.10 2.56 1.82
CA SER A 96 1.93 3.44 1.87
C SER A 96 0.62 2.65 1.94
N PRO A 97 -0.28 2.99 2.88
CA PRO A 97 -1.59 2.37 2.98
C PRO A 97 -2.45 2.80 1.80
N ARG A 98 -3.11 1.81 1.19
CA ARG A 98 -3.97 2.01 0.01
C ARG A 98 -5.23 1.14 0.03
N LEU A 99 -6.31 1.71 -0.47
CA LEU A 99 -7.53 1.00 -0.86
C LEU A 99 -7.76 1.26 -2.35
N ARG A 100 -7.77 0.20 -3.17
CA ARG A 100 -7.87 0.28 -4.63
C ARG A 100 -9.03 -0.55 -5.15
N PHE A 101 -9.74 -0.04 -6.15
CA PHE A 101 -10.74 -0.75 -6.93
C PHE A 101 -10.32 -0.75 -8.40
N SER A 102 -10.33 -1.94 -9.01
CA SER A 102 -9.81 -2.14 -10.38
C SER A 102 -10.88 -2.62 -11.36
N THR A 103 -10.63 -2.43 -12.66
CA THR A 103 -11.34 -3.06 -13.78
C THR A 103 -11.07 -4.57 -13.85
N ALA A 104 -11.67 -5.25 -14.82
CA ALA A 104 -11.46 -6.67 -15.04
C ALA A 104 -10.08 -6.93 -15.65
N GLU A 105 -9.57 -5.93 -16.34
CA GLU A 105 -8.30 -5.88 -17.05
C GLU A 105 -7.15 -5.46 -16.11
N GLY A 106 -7.48 -5.04 -14.88
CA GLY A 106 -6.53 -4.70 -13.81
C GLY A 106 -6.25 -3.20 -13.65
N GLU A 107 -6.89 -2.35 -14.45
CA GLU A 107 -6.74 -0.89 -14.41
C GLU A 107 -7.35 -0.33 -13.12
N SER A 108 -6.70 0.63 -12.47
CA SER A 108 -7.23 1.28 -11.26
C SER A 108 -8.33 2.28 -11.65
N LEU A 109 -9.52 2.16 -11.08
CA LEU A 109 -10.63 3.12 -11.27
C LEU A 109 -10.84 4.03 -10.07
N ALA A 110 -10.54 3.55 -8.87
CA ALA A 110 -10.63 4.33 -7.65
C ALA A 110 -9.52 3.91 -6.69
N GLU A 111 -8.85 4.89 -6.11
CA GLU A 111 -7.76 4.66 -5.17
C GLU A 111 -7.76 5.70 -4.06
N LEU A 112 -7.78 5.23 -2.81
CA LEU A 112 -7.48 6.04 -1.63
C LEU A 112 -6.10 5.63 -1.15
N MET A 113 -5.16 6.58 -1.08
CA MET A 113 -3.77 6.33 -0.68
C MET A 113 -3.27 7.45 0.22
N VAL A 114 -2.44 7.11 1.20
CA VAL A 114 -1.57 8.07 1.89
C VAL A 114 -0.20 7.99 1.25
N PHE A 115 0.21 9.01 0.51
CA PHE A 115 1.47 8.97 -0.22
C PHE A 115 2.68 9.10 0.74
N SER A 116 3.90 8.90 0.23
CA SER A 116 5.14 9.01 1.00
C SER A 116 5.36 10.37 1.66
N ASP A 117 4.62 11.38 1.22
CA ASP A 117 4.58 12.73 1.76
C ASP A 117 3.54 12.90 2.88
N GLU A 118 2.99 11.78 3.38
CA GLU A 118 1.92 11.67 4.37
C GLU A 118 0.58 12.32 3.96
N ALA A 119 0.45 12.75 2.70
CA ALA A 119 -0.76 13.40 2.23
C ALA A 119 -1.78 12.37 1.71
N PRO A 120 -2.98 12.27 2.31
CA PRO A 120 -4.04 11.41 1.80
C PRO A 120 -4.66 11.98 0.52
N ARG A 121 -4.86 11.13 -0.49
CA ARG A 121 -5.61 11.47 -1.70
C ARG A 121 -6.55 10.32 -2.08
N LEU A 122 -7.76 10.69 -2.48
CA LEU A 122 -8.73 9.84 -3.16
C LEU A 122 -8.78 10.26 -4.63
N THR A 123 -8.50 9.31 -5.52
CA THR A 123 -8.50 9.51 -6.97
C THR A 123 -9.52 8.61 -7.64
N LEU A 124 -10.25 9.12 -8.64
CA LEU A 124 -11.06 8.35 -9.56
C LEU A 124 -10.51 8.51 -10.98
N SER A 125 -10.28 7.40 -11.65
CA SER A 125 -9.66 7.33 -12.97
C SER A 125 -10.59 6.67 -13.99
N ASN A 126 -10.39 7.00 -15.27
CA ASN A 126 -11.02 6.25 -16.35
C ASN A 126 -10.28 4.92 -16.61
N SER A 127 -10.83 4.07 -17.48
CA SER A 127 -10.18 2.81 -17.89
C SER A 127 -8.81 3.04 -18.54
N GLY A 128 -8.58 4.19 -19.19
CA GLY A 128 -7.27 4.56 -19.72
C GLY A 128 -6.22 4.93 -18.67
N GLY A 129 -6.54 4.86 -17.37
CA GLY A 129 -5.64 5.23 -16.28
C GLY A 129 -5.52 6.74 -16.06
N VAL A 130 -6.31 7.55 -16.76
CA VAL A 130 -6.32 9.00 -16.59
C VAL A 130 -7.16 9.36 -15.37
N GLU A 131 -6.57 10.09 -14.44
CA GLU A 131 -7.25 10.64 -13.27
C GLU A 131 -8.22 11.74 -13.71
N LEU A 132 -9.51 11.58 -13.39
CA LEU A 132 -10.57 12.54 -13.76
C LEU A 132 -11.10 13.31 -12.55
N PHE A 133 -10.96 12.74 -11.36
CA PHE A 133 -11.35 13.36 -10.11
C PHE A 133 -10.31 13.05 -9.06
N SER A 134 -9.88 14.05 -8.32
CA SER A 134 -9.06 13.85 -7.13
C SER A 134 -9.53 14.73 -5.98
N VAL A 135 -9.42 14.23 -4.77
CA VAL A 135 -9.59 15.01 -3.55
C VAL A 135 -8.52 14.60 -2.55
N GLY A 136 -7.85 15.56 -1.94
CA GLY A 136 -6.79 15.25 -1.00
C GLY A 136 -6.20 16.47 -0.31
N LEU A 137 -5.23 16.18 0.53
CA LEU A 137 -4.37 17.18 1.14
C LEU A 137 -3.06 17.28 0.36
N GLN A 138 -2.35 18.37 0.57
CA GLN A 138 -0.96 18.53 0.19
C GLN A 138 -0.09 18.64 1.44
N VAL A 139 1.22 18.54 1.22
CA VAL A 139 2.24 18.56 2.29
C VAL A 139 2.24 19.87 3.08
N ASP A 140 1.92 20.98 2.41
CA ASP A 140 1.81 22.31 3.01
C ASP A 140 0.52 22.52 3.82
N GLY A 141 -0.32 21.49 3.95
CA GLY A 141 -1.62 21.55 4.63
C GLY A 141 -2.76 22.08 3.77
N SER A 142 -2.48 22.51 2.53
CA SER A 142 -3.53 22.91 1.59
C SER A 142 -4.42 21.71 1.23
N SER A 143 -5.68 21.99 0.93
CA SER A 143 -6.66 20.99 0.52
C SER A 143 -7.12 21.27 -0.90
N ARG A 144 -7.36 20.19 -1.67
CA ARG A 144 -7.71 20.31 -3.09
C ARG A 144 -8.72 19.24 -3.49
N LEU A 145 -9.70 19.65 -4.26
CA LEU A 145 -10.57 18.85 -5.09
C LEU A 145 -10.37 19.30 -6.53
N GLU A 146 -10.07 18.37 -7.43
CA GLU A 146 -9.84 18.63 -8.83
C GLU A 146 -10.75 17.77 -9.71
N LEU A 147 -11.29 18.40 -10.76
CA LEU A 147 -11.99 17.77 -11.87
C LEU A 147 -11.15 17.99 -13.13
N ALA A 148 -10.81 16.91 -13.83
CA ALA A 148 -10.01 16.95 -15.05
C ALA A 148 -10.81 16.50 -16.29
N ASP A 149 -10.34 16.89 -17.48
CA ASP A 149 -10.88 16.38 -18.75
C ASP A 149 -10.33 14.99 -19.08
N ALA A 150 -10.80 14.41 -20.20
CA ALA A 150 -10.41 13.07 -20.64
C ALA A 150 -8.90 12.87 -20.89
N ASN A 151 -8.13 13.96 -20.99
CA ASN A 151 -6.67 13.92 -21.14
C ASN A 151 -5.93 14.22 -19.82
N GLY A 152 -6.64 14.31 -18.69
CA GLY A 152 -6.08 14.62 -17.39
C GLY A 152 -5.77 16.10 -17.18
N ARG A 153 -6.37 17.00 -17.99
CA ARG A 153 -6.16 18.44 -17.81
C ARG A 153 -7.16 19.02 -16.82
N PRO A 154 -6.74 19.80 -15.80
CA PRO A 154 -7.66 20.41 -14.85
C PRO A 154 -8.72 21.28 -15.54
N ARG A 155 -9.96 21.17 -15.07
CA ARG A 155 -11.14 21.91 -15.56
C ARG A 155 -11.81 22.71 -14.45
N ALA A 156 -11.82 22.16 -13.25
CA ALA A 156 -12.29 22.85 -12.06
C ALA A 156 -11.44 22.43 -10.86
N ILE A 157 -11.14 23.40 -10.00
CA ILE A 157 -10.31 23.21 -8.82
C ILE A 157 -11.01 23.93 -7.67
N LEU A 158 -11.34 23.21 -6.61
CA LEU A 158 -11.82 23.76 -5.35
C LEU A 158 -10.81 23.43 -4.27
N GLY A 159 -10.45 24.37 -3.43
CA GLY A 159 -9.50 24.10 -2.37
C GLY A 159 -9.31 25.24 -1.41
N ALA A 160 -8.43 25.04 -0.45
CA ALA A 160 -7.91 26.08 0.43
C ALA A 160 -6.38 25.99 0.42
N ASP A 161 -5.70 27.13 0.40
CA ASP A 161 -4.24 27.17 0.49
C ASP A 161 -3.73 26.86 1.91
N GLU A 162 -2.41 26.91 2.11
CA GLU A 162 -1.74 26.62 3.39
C GLU A 162 -2.20 27.52 4.56
N ASN A 163 -2.76 28.70 4.26
CA ASN A 163 -3.30 29.60 5.27
C ASN A 163 -4.82 29.46 5.44
N GLY A 164 -5.43 28.51 4.73
CA GLY A 164 -6.86 28.25 4.77
C GLY A 164 -7.70 29.13 3.84
N SER A 165 -7.08 29.94 2.98
CA SER A 165 -7.82 30.82 2.07
C SER A 165 -8.52 30.00 0.98
N PRO A 166 -9.86 29.94 0.94
CA PRO A 166 -10.59 29.12 0.00
C PRO A 166 -10.65 29.73 -1.41
N GLY A 167 -10.66 28.87 -2.42
CA GLY A 167 -10.80 29.26 -3.81
C GLY A 167 -11.47 28.20 -4.68
N LEU A 168 -12.26 28.66 -5.65
CA LEU A 168 -12.78 27.87 -6.76
C LEU A 168 -12.26 28.47 -8.07
N LEU A 169 -11.63 27.65 -8.91
CA LEU A 169 -11.11 28.02 -10.22
C LEU A 169 -11.80 27.18 -11.30
N LEU A 170 -12.18 27.81 -12.42
CA LEU A 170 -12.56 27.13 -13.66
C LEU A 170 -11.51 27.42 -14.73
N VAL A 171 -11.00 26.36 -15.36
CA VAL A 171 -9.86 26.41 -16.28
C VAL A 171 -10.32 26.03 -17.68
N ASP A 172 -9.86 26.76 -18.70
CA ASP A 172 -10.18 26.48 -20.10
C ASP A 172 -9.30 25.38 -20.73
N ARG A 173 -9.53 25.06 -22.01
CA ARG A 173 -8.84 23.95 -22.70
C ARG A 173 -7.35 24.24 -22.96
N ARG A 174 -6.95 25.50 -22.84
CA ARG A 174 -5.58 26.00 -23.00
C ARG A 174 -4.88 26.12 -21.63
N GLY A 175 -5.54 25.71 -20.54
CA GLY A 175 -4.99 25.78 -19.19
C GLY A 175 -5.10 27.17 -18.54
N GLN A 176 -5.89 28.08 -19.11
CA GLN A 176 -6.06 29.42 -18.56
C GLN A 176 -7.26 29.47 -17.61
N THR A 177 -7.10 30.10 -16.45
CA THR A 177 -8.20 30.36 -15.51
C THR A 177 -9.18 31.34 -16.15
N ARG A 178 -10.45 30.96 -16.28
CA ARG A 178 -11.53 31.80 -16.81
C ARG A 178 -12.53 32.25 -15.77
N ALA A 179 -12.59 31.57 -14.64
CA ALA A 179 -13.34 32.03 -13.49
C ALA A 179 -12.57 31.73 -12.21
N ALA A 180 -12.56 32.68 -11.27
CA ALA A 180 -12.01 32.50 -9.95
C ALA A 180 -12.95 33.13 -8.92
N LEU A 181 -13.37 32.37 -7.92
CA LEU A 181 -14.02 32.86 -6.71
C LEU A 181 -13.08 32.58 -5.55
N ARG A 182 -12.65 33.61 -4.82
CA ARG A 182 -11.65 33.48 -3.74
C ARG A 182 -12.06 34.30 -2.53
N VAL A 183 -11.67 33.82 -1.36
CA VAL A 183 -11.55 34.65 -0.15
C VAL A 183 -10.07 34.75 0.15
N GLY A 184 -9.53 35.96 0.21
CA GLY A 184 -8.12 36.20 0.51
C GLY A 184 -7.81 36.14 2.00
N HIS A 185 -6.54 36.29 2.33
CA HIS A 185 -6.03 36.15 3.71
C HIS A 185 -6.52 37.24 4.66
N SER A 186 -7.04 38.36 4.13
CA SER A 186 -7.68 39.42 4.91
C SER A 186 -9.21 39.40 4.78
N ASP A 187 -9.78 38.23 4.51
CA ASP A 187 -11.23 37.97 4.34
C ASP A 187 -11.90 38.71 3.17
N GLU A 188 -11.10 39.24 2.25
CA GLU A 188 -11.62 39.90 1.06
C GLU A 188 -12.14 38.88 0.04
N ALA A 189 -13.42 38.99 -0.29
CA ALA A 189 -14.03 38.19 -1.35
C ALA A 189 -13.73 38.78 -2.73
N SER A 190 -13.36 37.92 -3.68
CA SER A 190 -13.17 38.31 -5.08
C SER A 190 -13.83 37.31 -6.03
N LEU A 191 -14.46 37.85 -7.08
CA LEU A 191 -14.96 37.10 -8.23
C LEU A 191 -14.35 37.70 -9.49
N VAL A 192 -13.62 36.88 -10.24
CA VAL A 192 -13.04 37.23 -11.53
C VAL A 192 -13.64 36.30 -12.58
N LEU A 193 -14.18 36.85 -13.66
CA LEU A 193 -14.53 36.10 -14.87
C LEU A 193 -13.73 36.72 -16.02
N GLU A 194 -12.96 35.91 -16.75
CA GLU A 194 -12.10 36.35 -17.84
C GLU A 194 -12.61 35.76 -19.17
N GLY A 195 -12.88 36.63 -20.14
CA GLY A 195 -13.18 36.27 -21.52
C GLY A 195 -12.00 35.61 -22.22
N SER A 196 -12.23 34.99 -23.38
CA SER A 196 -11.17 34.29 -24.13
C SER A 196 -10.08 35.20 -24.68
N ASP A 197 -10.36 36.50 -24.75
CA ASP A 197 -9.51 37.62 -25.18
C ASP A 197 -8.75 38.29 -24.03
N GLY A 198 -8.99 37.87 -22.77
CA GLY A 198 -8.41 38.49 -21.58
C GLY A 198 -9.28 39.59 -20.96
N GLU A 199 -10.47 39.87 -21.52
CA GLU A 199 -11.41 40.84 -20.95
C GLU A 199 -11.92 40.35 -19.59
N VAL A 200 -11.70 41.15 -18.54
CA VAL A 200 -12.17 40.81 -17.19
C VAL A 200 -13.55 41.40 -16.97
N PHE A 201 -14.54 40.54 -16.72
CA PHE A 201 -15.83 40.97 -16.23
C PHE A 201 -15.64 41.66 -14.89
N ARG A 202 -16.09 42.91 -14.83
CA ARG A 202 -16.22 43.67 -13.60
C ARG A 202 -17.70 43.73 -13.28
N ALA A 203 -18.07 43.35 -12.05
CA ALA A 203 -19.44 43.55 -11.59
C ALA A 203 -19.82 45.03 -11.79
N PRO A 204 -21.03 45.33 -12.29
CA PRO A 204 -21.48 46.71 -12.42
C PRO A 204 -21.43 47.39 -11.05
N LEU A 205 -20.89 48.62 -11.00
CA LEU A 205 -20.98 49.46 -9.83
C LEU A 205 -22.47 49.74 -9.58
N VAL A 206 -22.99 49.25 -8.45
CA VAL A 206 -24.31 49.70 -7.98
C VAL A 206 -24.11 51.16 -7.58
N GLN A 207 -24.72 52.08 -8.35
CA GLN A 207 -24.81 53.50 -7.99
C GLN A 207 -25.88 53.72 -6.94
#